data_AF-A0AAD2E6Z1-F1
#
_entry.id   AF-A0AAD2E6Z1-F1
#
_cell.length_a   1.000
_cell.length_b   1.000
_cell.length_c   1.000
_cell.angle_alpha   90.00
_cell.angle_beta   90.00
_cell.angle_gamma   90.00
#
_symmetry.space_group_name_H-M   'P 1'
#
loop_
_entity.id
_entity.type
_entity.pdbx_description
1 polymer ?
#
loop_
_entity_poly.entity_id
_entity_poly.type
_entity_poly.pdbx_seq_one_letter_code
_entity_poly.pdbx_strand_id
1 'polypeptide(L)'
;MGAIKVAIGDAILTCMWVFCASSLGALTFVVASALGVTQGLPTLLITTFLIFVLLFVFGFIGDALGGATFNPTGPAAFYAAGVGGAESLVTAAVRFPAQDSISNKDSEYQTLINQSEI
;
A
#
# COMPACT_ATOMS: atom_id res chain seq x y z
N MET A 1 8.41 19.12 1.01
CA MET A 1 7.10 19.23 0.33
C MET A 1 6.03 19.47 1.41
N GLY A 2 4.93 20.19 1.14
CA GLY A 2 3.86 20.34 2.14
C GLY A 2 3.09 19.02 2.35
N ALA A 3 2.59 18.76 3.56
CA ALA A 3 1.93 17.51 3.95
C ALA A 3 0.81 17.08 2.98
N ILE A 4 0.01 18.03 2.49
CA ILE A 4 -1.08 17.77 1.52
C ILE A 4 -0.53 17.24 0.18
N LYS A 5 0.57 17.80 -0.33
CA LYS A 5 1.16 17.36 -1.60
C LYS A 5 1.69 15.93 -1.49
N VAL A 6 2.28 15.58 -0.35
CA VAL A 6 2.77 14.22 -0.09
C VAL A 6 1.60 13.25 0.05
N ALA A 7 0.53 13.62 0.75
CA ALA A 7 -0.67 12.79 0.87
C ALA A 7 -1.36 12.51 -0.47
N ILE A 8 -1.38 13.47 -1.41
CA ILE A 8 -1.86 13.21 -2.77
C ILE A 8 -0.95 12.19 -3.47
N GLY A 9 0.37 12.31 -3.31
CA GLY A 9 1.33 11.33 -3.81
C GLY A 9 1.09 9.94 -3.23
N ASP A 10 0.84 9.85 -1.92
CA ASP A 10 0.50 8.61 -1.22
C ASP A 10 -0.77 7.96 -1.80
N ALA A 11 -1.83 8.74 -2.05
CA ALA A 11 -3.07 8.23 -2.63
C ALA A 11 -2.86 7.67 -4.04
N ILE A 12 -2.13 8.38 -4.89
CA ILE A 12 -1.84 7.93 -6.26
C ILE A 12 -1.02 6.64 -6.22
N LEU A 13 0.03 6.61 -5.38
CA LEU A 13 0.92 5.47 -5.25
C LEU A 13 0.19 4.24 -4.68
N THR A 14 -0.71 4.45 -3.72
CA THR A 14 -1.55 3.40 -3.13
C THR A 14 -2.54 2.82 -4.13
N CYS A 15 -3.27 3.65 -4.87
CA CYS A 15 -4.19 3.18 -5.92
C CYS A 15 -3.45 2.37 -6.99
N MET A 16 -2.28 2.85 -7.41
CA MET A 16 -1.46 2.14 -8.39
C MET A 16 -0.96 0.80 -7.84
N TRP A 17 -0.55 0.77 -6.57
CA TRP A 17 -0.10 -0.45 -5.89
C TRP A 17 -1.21 -1.50 -5.82
N VAL A 18 -2.40 -1.12 -5.34
CA VAL A 18 -3.55 -2.03 -5.22
C VAL A 18 -3.94 -2.61 -6.58
N PHE A 19 -3.96 -1.78 -7.62
CA PHE A 19 -4.23 -2.23 -8.99
C PHE A 19 -3.19 -3.26 -9.44
N CYS A 20 -1.89 -2.98 -9.29
CA CYS A 20 -0.84 -3.91 -9.67
C CYS A 20 -0.87 -5.21 -8.84
N ALA A 21 -1.00 -5.09 -7.51
CA ALA A 21 -1.03 -6.22 -6.59
C ALA A 21 -2.20 -7.17 -6.86
N SER A 22 -3.36 -6.64 -7.26
CA SER A 22 -4.54 -7.46 -7.62
C SER A 22 -4.29 -8.40 -8.81
N SER A 23 -3.35 -8.04 -9.69
CA SER A 23 -3.00 -8.82 -10.88
C SER A 23 -1.85 -9.81 -10.67
N LEU A 24 -1.18 -9.81 -9.49
CA LEU A 24 0.00 -10.63 -9.23
C LEU A 24 -0.28 -12.13 -9.37
N GLY A 25 -1.43 -12.61 -8.88
CA GLY A 25 -1.79 -14.02 -8.99
C GLY A 25 -1.91 -14.50 -10.45
N ALA A 26 -2.57 -13.69 -11.29
CA ALA A 26 -2.69 -13.96 -12.72
C ALA A 26 -1.34 -13.90 -13.43
N LEU A 27 -0.50 -12.91 -13.09
CA LEU A 27 0.83 -12.78 -13.66
C LEU A 27 1.74 -13.94 -13.27
N THR A 28 1.73 -14.37 -11.99
CA THR A 28 2.42 -15.57 -11.53
C THR A 28 1.99 -16.79 -12.32
N PHE A 29 0.68 -16.96 -12.56
CA PHE A 29 0.17 -18.08 -13.34
C PHE A 29 0.72 -18.06 -14.78
N VAL A 30 0.66 -16.92 -15.47
CA VAL A 30 1.17 -16.77 -16.83
C VAL A 30 2.67 -17.08 -16.90
N VAL A 31 3.46 -16.54 -15.97
CA VAL A 31 4.91 -16.79 -15.91
C VAL A 31 5.20 -18.27 -15.62
N ALA A 32 4.48 -18.87 -14.68
CA ALA A 32 4.65 -20.29 -14.35
C ALA A 32 4.31 -21.20 -15.55
N SER A 33 3.24 -20.91 -16.28
CA SER A 33 2.88 -21.62 -17.51
C SER A 33 3.94 -21.46 -18.60
N ALA A 34 4.47 -20.25 -18.80
CA ALA A 34 5.52 -19.99 -19.78
C ALA A 34 6.83 -20.73 -19.47
N LEU A 35 7.13 -20.93 -18.17
CA LEU A 35 8.29 -21.67 -17.71
C LEU A 35 8.06 -23.19 -17.60
N GLY A 36 6.82 -23.66 -17.80
CA GLY A 36 6.46 -25.08 -17.68
C GLY A 36 6.59 -25.65 -16.26
N VAL A 37 6.49 -24.80 -15.22
CA VAL A 37 6.65 -25.23 -13.82
C VAL A 37 5.31 -25.52 -13.16
N THR A 38 5.31 -26.48 -12.24
CA THR A 38 4.11 -26.86 -11.48
C THR A 38 3.85 -25.92 -10.30
N GLN A 39 2.61 -25.95 -9.80
CA GLN A 39 2.21 -25.21 -8.60
C GLN A 39 3.02 -25.69 -7.38
N GLY A 40 3.39 -24.76 -6.50
CA GLY A 40 4.11 -25.04 -5.26
C GLY A 40 5.27 -24.06 -5.04
N LEU A 41 6.45 -24.60 -4.69
CA LEU A 41 7.66 -23.81 -4.46
C LEU A 41 8.06 -22.90 -5.64
N PRO A 42 8.03 -23.35 -6.91
CA PRO A 42 8.37 -22.49 -8.04
C PRO A 42 7.45 -21.27 -8.18
N THR A 43 6.14 -21.45 -8.03
CA THR A 43 5.17 -20.35 -8.10
C THR A 43 5.30 -19.36 -6.95
N LEU A 44 5.71 -19.84 -5.76
CA LEU A 44 6.03 -18.97 -4.63
C LEU A 44 7.24 -18.09 -4.97
N LEU A 45 8.34 -18.69 -5.47
CA LEU A 45 9.53 -17.95 -5.88
C LEU A 45 9.24 -16.93 -6.98
N ILE A 46 8.43 -17.30 -7.98
CA ILE A 46 7.98 -16.37 -9.03
C ILE A 46 7.23 -15.20 -8.42
N THR A 47 6.23 -15.47 -7.57
CA THR A 47 5.43 -14.41 -6.93
C THR A 47 6.30 -13.50 -6.08
N THR A 48 7.19 -14.07 -5.27
CA THR A 48 8.14 -13.32 -4.45
C THR A 48 9.03 -12.43 -5.30
N PHE A 49 9.59 -12.95 -6.40
CA PHE A 49 10.39 -12.16 -7.32
C PHE A 49 9.59 -11.01 -7.96
N LEU A 50 8.37 -11.28 -8.41
CA LEU A 50 7.47 -10.25 -8.96
C LEU A 50 7.16 -9.16 -7.92
N ILE A 51 6.89 -9.54 -6.67
CA ILE A 51 6.69 -8.59 -5.57
C ILE A 51 7.94 -7.74 -5.35
N PHE A 52 9.15 -8.34 -5.34
CA PHE A 52 10.39 -7.57 -5.19
C PHE A 52 10.59 -6.56 -6.33
N VAL A 53 10.33 -6.95 -7.57
CA VAL A 53 10.39 -6.04 -8.73
C VAL A 53 9.38 -4.89 -8.56
N LEU A 54 8.14 -5.19 -8.15
CA LEU A 54 7.14 -4.17 -7.88
C LEU A 54 7.59 -3.23 -6.75
N LEU A 55 8.02 -3.76 -5.60
CA LEU A 55 8.47 -2.96 -4.46
C LEU A 55 9.64 -2.04 -4.85
N PHE A 56 10.58 -2.52 -5.66
CA PHE A 56 11.67 -1.72 -6.19
C PHE A 56 11.14 -0.56 -7.05
N VAL A 57 10.29 -0.85 -8.04
CA VAL A 57 9.71 0.18 -8.92
C VAL A 57 8.91 1.22 -8.12
N PHE A 58 8.06 0.77 -7.19
CA PHE A 58 7.25 1.66 -6.38
C PHE A 58 8.07 2.50 -5.41
N GLY A 59 9.20 1.99 -4.91
CA GLY A 59 10.17 2.78 -4.14
C GLY A 59 10.71 3.96 -4.96
N PHE A 60 11.18 3.69 -6.19
CA PHE A 60 11.64 4.75 -7.10
C PHE A 60 10.56 5.78 -7.42
N ILE A 61 9.32 5.33 -7.66
CA ILE A 61 8.20 6.24 -7.94
C ILE A 61 7.84 7.06 -6.69
N GLY A 62 7.84 6.45 -5.50
CA GLY A 62 7.59 7.13 -4.23
C GLY A 62 8.61 8.24 -3.96
N ASP A 63 9.89 7.96 -4.20
CA ASP A 63 10.95 8.96 -4.10
C ASP A 63 10.76 10.10 -5.12
N ALA A 64 10.42 9.76 -6.37
CA ALA A 64 10.12 10.74 -7.41
C ALA A 64 8.88 11.61 -7.08
N LEU A 65 7.91 11.07 -6.35
CA LEU A 65 6.74 11.78 -5.82
C LEU A 65 7.03 12.56 -4.53
N GLY A 66 8.31 12.69 -4.15
CA GLY A 66 8.73 13.49 -3.00
C GLY A 66 8.63 12.76 -1.67
N GLY A 67 8.86 11.44 -1.67
CA GLY A 67 8.82 10.58 -0.49
C GLY A 67 7.42 10.03 -0.20
N ALA A 68 6.60 9.86 -1.24
CA ALA A 68 5.31 9.21 -1.11
C ALA A 68 5.50 7.73 -0.76
N THR A 69 4.56 7.18 0.00
CA THR A 69 4.54 5.77 0.40
C THR A 69 3.13 5.23 0.22
N PHE A 70 3.04 3.98 -0.23
CA PHE A 70 1.78 3.27 -0.42
C PHE A 70 1.38 2.42 0.81
N ASN A 71 2.19 2.43 1.87
CA ASN A 71 1.95 1.64 3.08
C ASN A 71 2.17 2.48 4.35
N PRO A 72 1.15 2.56 5.25
CA PRO A 72 1.19 3.36 6.48
C PRO A 72 2.21 2.87 7.51
N THR A 73 2.73 1.65 7.37
CA THR A 73 3.71 1.06 8.28
C THR A 73 5.02 1.86 8.32
N GLY A 74 5.46 2.39 7.18
CA GLY A 74 6.70 3.19 7.10
C GLY A 74 6.60 4.48 7.93
N PRO A 75 5.65 5.38 7.65
CA PRO A 75 5.47 6.59 8.44
C PRO A 75 5.11 6.32 9.90
N ALA A 76 4.32 5.27 10.20
CA ALA A 76 4.01 4.89 11.57
C ALA A 76 5.26 4.46 12.37
N ALA A 77 6.15 3.67 11.76
CA ALA A 77 7.39 3.25 12.39
C ALA A 77 8.36 4.43 12.63
N PHE A 78 8.49 5.34 11.66
CA PHE A 78 9.34 6.53 11.80
C PHE A 78 8.79 7.52 12.83
N TYR A 79 7.47 7.73 12.86
CA TYR A 79 6.80 8.49 13.92
C TYR A 79 7.04 7.87 15.30
N ALA A 80 6.81 6.55 15.46
CA ALA A 80 6.99 5.85 16.73
C ALA A 80 8.45 5.83 17.21
N ALA A 81 9.40 5.75 16.27
CA ALA A 81 10.83 5.80 16.57
C ALA A 81 11.32 7.20 16.96
N GLY A 82 10.51 8.26 16.71
CA GLY A 82 10.95 9.65 16.86
C GLY A 82 12.05 10.05 15.87
N VAL A 83 12.22 9.28 14.78
CA VAL A 83 13.28 9.47 13.77
C VAL A 83 12.61 9.83 12.45
N GLY A 84 12.87 11.03 11.94
CA GLY A 84 12.36 11.48 10.63
C GLY A 84 11.68 12.84 10.72
N GLY A 85 12.45 13.91 10.91
CA GLY A 85 12.02 15.27 11.30
C GLY A 85 10.95 15.99 10.46
N ALA A 86 10.29 15.33 9.50
CA ALA A 86 9.11 15.80 8.78
C ALA A 86 7.79 15.09 9.20
N GLU A 87 7.86 13.97 9.91
CA GLU A 87 6.70 13.17 10.36
C GLU A 87 6.21 13.68 11.73
N SER A 88 5.38 14.73 11.70
CA SER A 88 4.58 15.17 12.85
C SER A 88 3.30 14.33 12.95
N LEU A 89 2.65 14.29 14.14
CA LEU A 89 1.27 13.81 14.31
C LEU A 89 0.33 14.34 13.21
N VAL A 90 0.49 15.61 12.84
CA VAL A 90 -0.31 16.26 11.80
C VAL A 90 0.00 15.72 10.41
N THR A 91 1.27 15.46 10.10
CA THR A 91 1.67 14.86 8.82
C THR A 91 1.16 13.42 8.71
N ALA A 92 1.30 12.62 9.77
CA ALA A 92 0.78 11.25 9.84
C ALA A 92 -0.75 11.20 9.69
N ALA A 93 -1.47 12.08 10.37
CA ALA A 93 -2.94 12.15 10.31
C ALA A 93 -3.47 12.47 8.90
N VAL A 94 -2.73 13.23 8.10
CA VAL A 94 -3.12 13.58 6.73
C VAL A 94 -2.72 12.50 5.72
N ARG A 95 -1.61 11.78 5.98
CA ARG A 95 -1.07 10.76 5.08
C ARG A 95 -1.73 9.39 5.24
N PHE A 96 -2.08 8.96 6.45
CA PHE A 96 -2.67 7.63 6.68
C PHE A 96 -3.99 7.39 5.93
N PRO A 97 -4.96 8.32 5.91
CA PRO A 97 -6.20 8.12 5.15
C PRO A 97 -5.97 8.05 3.63
N ALA A 98 -4.86 8.58 3.13
CA ALA A 98 -4.50 8.48 1.71
C ALA A 98 -3.90 7.11 1.36
N GLN A 99 -3.35 6.41 2.34
CA GLN A 99 -2.71 5.09 2.18
C GLN A 99 -3.63 3.94 2.55
N ASP A 100 -4.73 4.22 3.26
CA ASP A 100 -5.79 3.26 3.53
C ASP A 100 -6.88 3.40 2.46
N SER A 101 -6.92 2.42 1.57
CA SER A 101 -7.87 2.39 0.46
C SER A 101 -9.28 2.11 0.97
N ILE A 102 -10.03 3.17 1.32
CA ILE A 102 -11.48 3.15 1.51
C ILE A 102 -11.93 2.27 2.70
N SER A 103 -11.65 2.71 3.93
CA SER A 103 -12.32 2.22 5.15
C SER A 103 -13.40 3.22 5.59
N ASN A 104 -14.45 3.40 4.79
CA ASN A 104 -15.66 4.11 5.24
C ASN A 104 -16.95 3.43 4.80
N LYS A 105 -16.93 2.11 4.63
CA LYS A 105 -18.16 1.31 4.56
C LYS A 105 -18.39 0.54 5.86
N ASP A 106 -17.33 0.11 6.51
CA ASP A 106 -17.43 -0.70 7.73
C ASP A 106 -17.78 0.14 8.98
N SER A 107 -17.37 1.41 9.02
CA SER A 107 -17.72 2.36 10.07
C SER A 107 -19.21 2.73 10.06
N GLU A 108 -19.82 3.00 8.90
CA GLU A 108 -21.26 3.26 8.81
C GLU A 108 -22.09 2.02 9.19
N TYR A 109 -21.70 0.82 8.71
CA TYR A 109 -22.41 -0.42 9.06
C TYR A 109 -22.36 -0.73 10.57
N GLN A 110 -21.22 -0.53 11.22
CA GLN A 110 -21.10 -0.73 12.67
C GLN A 110 -21.90 0.32 13.45
N THR A 111 -22.04 1.54 12.94
CA THR A 111 -22.86 2.58 13.58
C THR A 111 -24.35 2.27 13.46
N LEU A 112 -24.79 1.73 12.31
CA LEU A 112 -26.17 1.32 12.06
C LEU A 112 -26.58 0.07 12.88
N ILE A 113 -25.67 -0.90 13.04
CA ILE A 113 -25.92 -2.09 13.89
C ILE A 113 -26.12 -1.67 15.35
N ASN A 114 -25.26 -0.80 15.89
CA ASN A 114 -25.38 -0.32 17.27
C ASN A 114 -26.61 0.57 17.52
N GLN A 115 -27.21 1.17 16.49
CA GLN A 115 -28.48 1.91 16.59
C GLN A 115 -29.73 1.02 16.48
N SER A 116 -29.59 -0.20 15.94
CA SER A 116 -30.69 -1.17 15.83
C SER A 116 -30.88 -2.06 17.07
N GLU A 117 -29.96 -1.97 18.03
CA GLU A 117 -30.02 -2.69 19.32
C GLU A 117 -30.54 -1.80 20.48
N ILE A 118 -31.15 -0.63 20.18
CA ILE A 118 -31.85 0.23 21.16
C ILE A 118 -33.35 0.26 20.89
#